data_AF-A0AAW0J1A5-F1
#
_entry.id   AF-A0AAW0J1A5-F1
#
_cell.length_a   1.000
_cell.length_b   1.000
_cell.length_c   1.000
_cell.angle_alpha   90.00
_cell.angle_beta   90.00
_cell.angle_gamma   90.00
#
_symmetry.space_group_name_H-M   'P 1'
#
loop_
_entity.id
_entity.type
_entity.pdbx_description
1 polymer ?
#
loop_
_entity_poly.entity_id
_entity_poly.type
_entity_poly.pdbx_seq_one_letter_code
_entity_poly.pdbx_strand_id
1 'polypeptide(L)'
;MSPPTLVPNGDIAAVISASSPATGRFAAIYSEVQKSRIDHALPLPSVLRNSFKIVDGPASSAAGNPDEIAKLFPHVFGQPSSLLVPSDSDVFRPDQKLKIGVVLSGGQAPGGHNVISGIYDYLQDRAKGSTLYGFRGGPAGIMKCKYVELDADYIYPYRNQGGFDMICSGRDKIETPEQFKQAEETALKLDLDGLVVIGGDDSNTNACLLAENFRSKNMKTRVIGCPKTIDGDLKCKEVPTSFGFDTACKIYAEMIGNVMVDARSTGKYYHFVRLMGRAASHITLECALQTHPNISIIGEE
;
A
#
# COMPACT_ATOMS: atom_id res chain seq x y z
N MET A 1 -36.92 26.00 -2.38
CA MET A 1 -35.85 25.01 -2.12
C MET A 1 -35.84 24.06 -3.30
N SER A 2 -34.88 24.20 -4.20
CA SER A 2 -34.72 23.29 -5.34
C SER A 2 -34.02 22.01 -4.87
N PRO A 3 -34.40 20.82 -5.35
CA PRO A 3 -33.76 19.58 -4.94
C PRO A 3 -32.31 19.52 -5.44
N PRO A 4 -31.40 18.84 -4.73
CA PRO A 4 -30.02 18.68 -5.16
C PRO A 4 -29.97 17.78 -6.40
N THR A 5 -29.43 18.32 -7.49
CA THR A 5 -29.19 17.60 -8.73
C THR A 5 -28.00 16.65 -8.53
N LEU A 6 -28.24 15.35 -8.66
CA LEU A 6 -27.17 14.35 -8.76
C LEU A 6 -26.41 14.58 -10.07
N VAL A 7 -25.13 14.94 -9.98
CA VAL A 7 -24.23 15.00 -11.13
C VAL A 7 -23.74 13.58 -11.43
N PRO A 8 -23.91 13.05 -12.66
CA PRO A 8 -23.34 11.77 -13.05
C PRO A 8 -21.80 11.83 -13.04
N ASN A 9 -21.14 10.75 -12.63
CA ASN A 9 -19.69 10.61 -12.72
C ASN A 9 -19.23 10.67 -14.19
N GLY A 10 -18.75 11.84 -14.63
CA GLY A 10 -18.19 12.07 -15.96
C GLY A 10 -18.39 13.52 -16.36
N ASP A 11 -17.30 14.21 -16.66
CA ASP A 11 -17.20 15.62 -17.10
C ASP A 11 -17.17 16.69 -16.00
N ILE A 12 -16.04 16.74 -15.28
CA ILE A 12 -15.48 17.99 -14.78
C ILE A 12 -14.39 18.43 -15.77
N ALA A 13 -14.84 18.94 -16.91
CA ALA A 13 -14.03 19.85 -17.71
C ALA A 13 -14.50 21.28 -17.38
N ALA A 14 -13.52 22.18 -17.13
CA ALA A 14 -13.67 23.59 -16.77
C ALA A 14 -14.00 23.86 -15.29
N VAL A 15 -12.98 23.98 -14.44
CA VAL A 15 -12.22 25.22 -14.16
C VAL A 15 -10.96 24.78 -13.41
N ILE A 16 -9.85 24.58 -14.13
CA ILE A 16 -8.55 24.27 -13.50
C ILE A 16 -7.52 25.15 -14.18
N SER A 17 -7.03 26.15 -13.44
CA SER A 17 -5.81 26.87 -13.80
C SER A 17 -4.67 25.87 -13.92
N ALA A 18 -3.89 25.97 -15.00
CA ALA A 18 -2.90 24.98 -15.45
C ALA A 18 -1.65 24.80 -14.54
N SER A 19 -1.73 25.05 -13.24
CA SER A 19 -0.57 25.08 -12.34
C SER A 19 -0.64 24.18 -11.11
N SER A 20 -1.76 23.50 -10.84
CA SER A 20 -1.87 22.59 -9.69
C SER A 20 -2.38 21.22 -10.12
N PRO A 21 -1.71 20.12 -9.75
CA PRO A 21 -2.21 18.78 -10.04
C PRO A 21 -3.59 18.61 -9.37
N ALA A 22 -4.63 18.48 -10.19
CA ALA A 22 -6.00 18.37 -9.71
C ALA A 22 -6.19 17.06 -8.93
N THR A 23 -6.59 17.16 -7.67
CA THR A 23 -6.95 15.99 -6.86
C THR A 23 -8.28 15.42 -7.33
N GLY A 24 -8.47 14.10 -7.16
CA GLY A 24 -9.77 13.47 -7.36
C GLY A 24 -10.75 13.70 -6.21
N ARG A 25 -10.32 14.38 -5.14
CA ARG A 25 -11.09 14.59 -3.91
C ARG A 25 -11.00 16.02 -3.40
N PHE A 26 -12.12 16.51 -2.88
CA PHE A 26 -12.23 17.84 -2.28
C PHE A 26 -12.67 17.70 -0.81
N ALA A 27 -11.80 18.05 0.13
CA ALA A 27 -12.13 17.95 1.57
C ALA A 27 -13.33 18.82 1.99
N ALA A 28 -13.65 19.87 1.23
CA ALA A 28 -14.79 20.75 1.47
C ALA A 28 -16.14 20.01 1.49
N ILE A 29 -16.28 18.94 0.69
CA ILE A 29 -17.53 18.17 0.56
C ILE A 29 -17.60 16.94 1.48
N TYR A 30 -16.62 16.76 2.38
CA TYR A 30 -16.57 15.62 3.28
C TYR A 30 -17.68 15.64 4.33
N SER A 31 -18.19 14.45 4.66
CA SER A 31 -19.11 14.25 5.78
C SER A 31 -18.44 14.60 7.12
N GLU A 32 -19.23 14.75 8.18
CA GLU A 32 -18.70 15.02 9.52
C GLU A 32 -17.72 13.95 10.00
N VAL A 33 -18.00 12.68 9.69
CA VAL A 33 -17.09 11.56 10.03
C VAL A 33 -15.79 11.66 9.24
N GLN A 34 -15.86 11.96 7.94
CA GLN A 34 -14.65 12.12 7.11
C GLN A 34 -13.80 13.31 7.56
N LYS A 35 -14.43 14.44 7.90
CA LYS A 35 -13.78 15.64 8.43
C LYS A 35 -13.12 15.37 9.78
N SER A 36 -13.82 14.72 10.71
CA SER A 36 -13.21 14.39 12.01
C SER A 36 -12.05 13.38 11.89
N ARG A 37 -12.06 12.56 10.83
CA ARG A 37 -11.00 11.58 10.59
C ARG A 37 -9.78 12.16 9.87
N ILE A 38 -9.91 13.21 9.07
CA ILE A 38 -8.81 13.74 8.23
C ILE A 38 -7.60 14.17 9.08
N ASP A 39 -7.85 14.83 10.21
CA ASP A 39 -6.83 15.34 11.14
C ASP A 39 -6.53 14.39 12.30
N HIS A 40 -7.09 13.18 12.27
CA HIS A 40 -6.85 12.20 13.32
C HIS A 40 -5.39 11.72 13.29
N ALA A 41 -4.65 12.03 14.35
CA ALA A 41 -3.27 11.59 14.51
C ALA A 41 -3.20 10.07 14.68
N LEU A 42 -2.41 9.42 13.84
CA LEU A 42 -2.15 7.98 13.95
C LEU A 42 -0.93 7.70 14.85
N PRO A 43 -0.98 6.63 15.67
CA PRO A 43 0.14 6.28 16.51
C PRO A 43 1.33 5.82 15.66
N LEU A 44 2.48 6.45 15.86
CA LEU A 44 3.76 5.98 15.32
C LEU A 44 4.54 5.20 16.38
N PRO A 45 5.26 4.11 16.01
CA PRO A 45 6.26 3.47 16.86
C PRO A 45 7.21 4.50 17.48
N SER A 46 7.52 4.36 18.77
CA SER A 46 8.33 5.33 19.51
C SER A 46 9.70 5.58 18.87
N VAL A 47 10.30 4.54 18.29
CA VAL A 47 11.60 4.63 17.60
C VAL A 47 11.58 5.59 16.39
N LEU A 48 10.44 5.75 15.72
CA LEU A 48 10.32 6.65 14.56
C LEU A 48 10.14 8.13 14.96
N ARG A 49 9.78 8.39 16.21
CA ARG A 49 9.57 9.77 16.72
C ARG A 49 10.88 10.49 17.02
N ASN A 50 11.93 9.75 17.34
CA ASN A 50 13.24 10.27 17.71
C ASN A 50 14.32 9.77 16.74
N SER A 51 15.58 10.05 17.03
CA SER A 51 16.70 9.58 16.26
C SER A 51 16.88 8.07 16.39
N PHE A 52 17.18 7.40 15.28
CA PHE A 52 17.38 5.96 15.24
C PHE A 52 18.54 5.60 14.31
N LYS A 53 19.11 4.42 14.55
CA LYS A 53 20.06 3.77 13.65
C LYS A 53 19.51 2.43 13.18
N ILE A 54 19.95 2.00 12.01
CA ILE A 54 19.61 0.69 11.44
C ILE A 54 20.70 -0.29 11.88
N VAL A 55 20.28 -1.42 12.41
CA VAL A 55 21.16 -2.54 12.79
C VAL A 55 20.74 -3.75 11.98
N ASP A 56 21.71 -4.36 11.30
CA ASP A 56 21.49 -5.59 10.57
C ASP A 56 21.31 -6.76 11.55
N GLY A 57 20.26 -7.54 11.30
CA GLY A 57 20.00 -8.81 11.94
C GLY A 57 20.63 -9.98 11.17
N PRO A 58 20.14 -11.21 11.38
CA PRO A 58 20.64 -12.36 10.64
C PRO A 58 20.36 -12.24 9.14
N ALA A 59 21.22 -12.87 8.34
CA ALA A 59 21.01 -13.08 6.91
C ALA A 59 19.68 -13.83 6.68
N SER A 60 18.94 -13.42 5.66
CA SER A 60 17.69 -14.08 5.28
C SER A 60 17.93 -15.28 4.36
N SER A 61 16.92 -16.14 4.23
CA SER A 61 16.88 -17.23 3.25
C SER A 61 15.46 -17.42 2.74
N ALA A 62 15.30 -18.10 1.60
CA ALA A 62 13.99 -18.41 1.06
C ALA A 62 13.30 -19.52 1.86
N ALA A 63 11.98 -19.43 2.01
CA ALA A 63 11.18 -20.44 2.71
C ALA A 63 11.15 -21.80 1.98
N GLY A 64 11.38 -21.80 0.66
CA GLY A 64 11.49 -23.00 -0.17
C GLY A 64 12.50 -22.81 -1.29
N ASN A 65 13.18 -23.90 -1.67
CA ASN A 65 14.16 -23.98 -2.76
C ASN A 65 15.26 -22.89 -2.71
N PRO A 66 15.98 -22.71 -1.57
CA PRO A 66 16.92 -21.60 -1.39
C PRO A 66 18.02 -21.56 -2.44
N ASP A 67 18.56 -22.71 -2.86
CA ASP A 67 19.61 -22.77 -3.88
C ASP A 67 19.13 -22.34 -5.27
N GLU A 68 17.86 -22.59 -5.61
CA GLU A 68 17.27 -22.14 -6.88
C GLU A 68 16.99 -20.65 -6.84
N ILE A 69 16.40 -20.16 -5.73
CA ILE A 69 16.13 -18.74 -5.55
C ILE A 69 17.43 -17.93 -5.53
N ALA A 70 18.49 -18.42 -4.88
CA ALA A 70 19.79 -17.76 -4.88
C ALA A 70 20.38 -17.58 -6.30
N LYS A 71 20.15 -18.54 -7.20
CA LYS A 71 20.57 -18.44 -8.62
C LYS A 71 19.76 -17.40 -9.40
N LEU A 72 18.48 -17.22 -9.06
CA LEU A 72 17.61 -16.23 -9.69
C LEU A 72 17.87 -14.81 -9.19
N PHE A 73 18.35 -14.66 -7.95
CA PHE A 73 18.53 -13.37 -7.28
C PHE A 73 19.97 -13.15 -6.76
N PRO A 74 21.01 -13.27 -7.61
CA PRO A 74 22.40 -13.20 -7.16
C PRO A 74 22.80 -11.88 -6.50
N HIS A 75 22.06 -10.78 -6.71
CA HIS A 75 22.40 -9.47 -6.15
C HIS A 75 21.60 -9.08 -4.91
N VAL A 76 20.42 -9.68 -4.69
CA VAL A 76 19.54 -9.37 -3.53
C VAL A 76 19.30 -10.53 -2.57
N PHE A 77 19.63 -11.76 -2.94
CA PHE A 77 19.49 -12.91 -2.05
C PHE A 77 20.36 -12.79 -0.79
N GLY A 78 19.83 -13.24 0.34
CA GLY A 78 20.58 -13.31 1.61
C GLY A 78 20.76 -11.98 2.32
N GLN A 79 20.13 -10.89 1.85
CA GLN A 79 20.18 -9.61 2.55
C GLN A 79 19.71 -9.75 4.01
N PRO A 80 20.40 -9.12 4.97
CA PRO A 80 20.03 -9.24 6.37
C PRO A 80 18.70 -8.57 6.65
N SER A 81 18.00 -9.10 7.65
CA SER A 81 16.89 -8.35 8.27
C SER A 81 17.42 -7.04 8.86
N SER A 82 16.56 -6.02 9.01
CA SER A 82 16.96 -4.73 9.57
C SER A 82 16.09 -4.35 10.76
N LEU A 83 16.73 -3.89 11.83
CA LEU A 83 16.09 -3.41 13.05
C LEU A 83 16.36 -1.92 13.24
N LEU A 84 15.34 -1.17 13.61
CA LEU A 84 15.48 0.22 14.03
C LEU A 84 15.68 0.26 15.54
N VAL A 85 16.80 0.83 15.98
CA VAL A 85 17.09 1.02 17.41
C VAL A 85 17.27 2.51 17.72
N PRO A 86 16.84 2.99 18.91
CA PRO A 86 17.09 4.36 19.34
C PRO A 86 18.58 4.71 19.24
N SER A 87 18.85 5.96 18.87
CA SER A 87 20.20 6.52 18.77
C SER A 87 20.22 7.91 19.39
N ASP A 88 21.31 8.25 20.08
CA ASP A 88 21.54 9.61 20.61
C ASP A 88 22.12 10.56 19.56
N SER A 89 22.60 10.02 18.44
CA SER A 89 23.08 10.80 17.30
C SER A 89 22.08 10.72 16.14
N ASP A 90 21.73 11.89 15.60
CA ASP A 90 21.04 11.97 14.32
C ASP A 90 21.99 11.49 13.22
N VAL A 91 21.68 10.31 12.67
CA VAL A 91 22.29 9.83 11.42
C VAL A 91 21.68 10.55 10.21
N PHE A 92 20.61 11.33 10.42
CA PHE A 92 19.94 12.06 9.35
C PHE A 92 20.81 13.19 8.83
N ARG A 93 20.95 13.24 7.52
CA ARG A 93 21.56 14.35 6.82
C ARG A 93 20.42 15.26 6.37
N PRO A 94 20.10 16.34 7.09
CA PRO A 94 18.96 17.21 6.74
C PRO A 94 19.07 17.80 5.31
N ASP A 95 20.28 17.83 4.75
CA ASP A 95 20.55 18.29 3.38
C ASP A 95 20.34 17.22 2.30
N GLN A 96 20.07 15.96 2.68
CA GLN A 96 19.85 14.89 1.72
C GLN A 96 18.43 14.95 1.16
N LYS A 97 18.31 15.47 -0.07
CA LYS A 97 17.08 15.45 -0.85
C LYS A 97 16.92 14.10 -1.52
N LEU A 98 15.75 13.49 -1.35
CA LEU A 98 15.39 12.21 -1.95
C LEU A 98 14.32 12.39 -3.03
N LYS A 99 14.40 11.60 -4.08
CA LYS A 99 13.33 11.46 -5.08
C LYS A 99 12.75 10.06 -4.97
N ILE A 100 11.53 9.97 -4.43
CA ILE A 100 10.87 8.70 -4.14
C ILE A 100 9.66 8.54 -5.05
N GLY A 101 9.57 7.40 -5.73
CA GLY A 101 8.36 6.96 -6.43
C GLY A 101 7.50 6.04 -5.56
N VAL A 102 6.18 6.11 -5.70
CA VAL A 102 5.24 5.18 -5.06
C VAL A 102 4.25 4.61 -6.07
N VAL A 103 3.92 3.33 -5.91
CA VAL A 103 2.96 2.60 -6.76
C VAL A 103 1.93 1.89 -5.87
N LEU A 104 0.64 2.10 -6.13
CA LEU A 104 -0.43 1.28 -5.58
C LEU A 104 -0.75 0.13 -6.55
N SER A 105 -0.51 -1.11 -6.14
CA SER A 105 -0.64 -2.29 -7.01
C SER A 105 -1.67 -3.28 -6.46
N GLY A 106 -2.45 -3.88 -7.38
CA GLY A 106 -3.51 -4.82 -7.06
C GLY A 106 -4.84 -4.19 -6.64
N GLY A 107 -5.70 -5.01 -6.02
CA GLY A 107 -6.96 -4.56 -5.44
C GLY A 107 -6.73 -3.63 -4.24
N GLN A 108 -7.63 -2.68 -4.05
CA GLN A 108 -7.57 -1.72 -2.94
C GLN A 108 -7.63 -2.42 -1.57
N ALA A 109 -6.99 -1.81 -0.59
CA ALA A 109 -7.07 -2.21 0.81
C ALA A 109 -7.15 -0.96 1.70
N PRO A 110 -7.94 -0.96 2.78
CA PRO A 110 -7.98 0.16 3.73
C PRO A 110 -6.58 0.49 4.26
N GLY A 111 -6.17 1.77 4.16
CA GLY A 111 -4.87 2.26 4.63
C GLY A 111 -3.84 2.58 3.55
N GLY A 112 -4.10 2.33 2.27
CA GLY A 112 -3.13 2.64 1.20
C GLY A 112 -2.75 4.12 1.11
N HIS A 113 -3.73 5.02 1.27
CA HIS A 113 -3.45 6.46 1.32
C HIS A 113 -2.56 6.84 2.51
N ASN A 114 -2.72 6.15 3.65
CA ASN A 114 -1.91 6.40 4.84
C ASN A 114 -0.45 5.95 4.68
N VAL A 115 -0.17 4.92 3.89
CA VAL A 115 1.21 4.56 3.53
C VAL A 115 1.86 5.71 2.76
N ILE A 116 1.16 6.26 1.77
CA ILE A 116 1.67 7.39 0.97
C ILE A 116 1.83 8.64 1.83
N SER A 117 0.85 8.98 2.67
CA SER A 117 0.95 10.14 3.55
C SER A 117 2.07 10.00 4.58
N GLY A 118 2.29 8.80 5.13
CA GLY A 118 3.39 8.55 6.06
C GLY A 118 4.77 8.68 5.42
N ILE A 119 4.93 8.22 4.17
CA ILE A 119 6.15 8.45 3.38
C ILE A 119 6.35 9.96 3.17
N TYR A 120 5.29 10.67 2.77
CA TYR A 120 5.35 12.11 2.56
C TYR A 120 5.77 12.86 3.84
N ASP A 121 5.11 12.57 4.96
CA ASP A 121 5.41 13.21 6.26
C ASP A 121 6.85 12.95 6.68
N TYR A 122 7.33 11.71 6.52
CA TYR A 122 8.73 11.38 6.78
C TYR A 122 9.69 12.19 5.92
N LEU A 123 9.40 12.37 4.62
CA LEU A 123 10.22 13.17 3.72
C LEU A 123 10.21 14.66 4.12
N GLN A 124 9.06 15.21 4.53
CA GLN A 124 8.97 16.61 4.97
C GLN A 124 9.68 16.85 6.31
N ASP A 125 9.69 15.87 7.21
CA ASP A 125 10.29 16.02 8.53
C ASP A 125 11.80 15.73 8.53
N ARG A 126 12.23 14.68 7.80
CA ARG A 126 13.59 14.13 7.90
C ARG A 126 14.47 14.37 6.66
N ALA A 127 13.88 14.74 5.52
CA ALA A 127 14.59 14.88 4.24
C ALA A 127 14.05 16.08 3.45
N LYS A 128 14.07 17.28 4.05
CA LYS A 128 13.43 18.47 3.49
C LYS A 128 13.92 18.79 2.08
N GLY A 129 12.96 19.13 1.20
CA GLY A 129 13.23 19.35 -0.23
C GLY A 129 13.27 18.07 -1.06
N SER A 130 12.86 16.93 -0.50
CA SER A 130 12.57 15.71 -1.24
C SER A 130 11.30 15.83 -2.08
N THR A 131 11.22 15.03 -3.14
CA THR A 131 10.06 14.94 -4.04
C THR A 131 9.45 13.55 -3.99
N LEU A 132 8.11 13.50 -3.94
CA LEU A 132 7.34 12.25 -3.95
C LEU A 132 6.53 12.16 -5.25
N TYR A 133 6.78 11.13 -6.04
CA TYR A 133 6.07 10.85 -7.29
C TYR A 133 5.09 9.70 -7.11
N GLY A 134 3.82 9.94 -7.41
CA GLY A 134 2.78 8.91 -7.44
C GLY A 134 2.55 8.37 -8.84
N PHE A 135 2.98 7.14 -9.11
CA PHE A 135 2.78 6.50 -10.41
C PHE A 135 1.32 6.05 -10.60
N ARG A 136 0.70 6.49 -11.70
CA ARG A 136 -0.74 6.33 -11.92
C ARG A 136 -1.09 4.95 -12.48
N GLY A 137 -2.12 4.33 -11.92
CA GLY A 137 -2.71 3.11 -12.46
C GLY A 137 -1.85 1.86 -12.25
N GLY A 138 -1.13 1.78 -11.13
CA GLY A 138 -0.30 0.63 -10.78
C GLY A 138 1.03 0.54 -11.54
N PRO A 139 1.59 -0.67 -11.71
CA PRO A 139 2.92 -0.84 -12.30
C PRO A 139 3.04 -0.32 -13.75
N ALA A 140 1.94 -0.23 -14.50
CA ALA A 140 1.94 0.45 -15.80
C ALA A 140 2.36 1.92 -15.72
N GLY A 141 2.14 2.59 -14.57
CA GLY A 141 2.53 3.98 -14.36
C GLY A 141 4.04 4.18 -14.43
N ILE A 142 4.82 3.31 -13.78
CA ILE A 142 6.29 3.38 -13.85
C ILE A 142 6.80 2.99 -15.24
N MET A 143 6.23 1.96 -15.88
CA MET A 143 6.66 1.57 -17.23
C MET A 143 6.38 2.66 -18.28
N LYS A 144 5.26 3.38 -18.15
CA LYS A 144 4.84 4.41 -19.13
C LYS A 144 5.24 5.82 -18.72
N CYS A 145 6.04 6.00 -17.67
CA CYS A 145 6.42 7.30 -17.10
C CYS A 145 5.18 8.18 -16.81
N LYS A 146 4.08 7.58 -16.33
CA LYS A 146 2.84 8.28 -15.97
C LYS A 146 2.76 8.47 -14.47
N TYR A 147 2.99 9.69 -14.01
CA TYR A 147 2.99 10.03 -12.59
C TYR A 147 2.36 11.39 -12.33
N VAL A 148 2.12 11.68 -11.05
CA VAL A 148 1.86 13.01 -10.52
C VAL A 148 2.88 13.30 -9.42
N GLU A 149 3.24 14.55 -9.22
CA GLU A 149 3.95 14.96 -8.01
C GLU A 149 2.94 15.09 -6.86
N LEU A 150 3.28 14.53 -5.70
CA LEU A 150 2.43 14.50 -4.52
C LEU A 150 2.92 15.54 -3.51
N ASP A 151 2.26 16.69 -3.50
CA ASP A 151 2.47 17.75 -2.53
C ASP A 151 1.47 17.68 -1.36
N ALA A 152 1.57 18.64 -0.43
CA ALA A 152 0.74 18.68 0.77
C ALA A 152 -0.75 18.83 0.43
N ASP A 153 -1.07 19.71 -0.53
CA ASP A 153 -2.45 19.98 -0.95
C ASP A 153 -3.05 18.77 -1.67
N TYR A 154 -2.24 18.06 -2.46
CA TYR A 154 -2.65 16.85 -3.16
C TYR A 154 -2.97 15.72 -2.17
N ILE A 155 -2.12 15.53 -1.15
CA ILE A 155 -2.25 14.43 -0.18
C ILE A 155 -3.33 14.70 0.87
N TYR A 156 -3.47 15.95 1.32
CA TYR A 156 -4.37 16.33 2.41
C TYR A 156 -5.77 15.69 2.34
N PRO A 157 -6.53 15.78 1.22
CA PRO A 157 -7.88 15.20 1.16
C PRO A 157 -7.87 13.67 1.34
N TYR A 158 -6.78 12.97 1.08
CA TYR A 158 -6.73 11.51 1.19
C TYR A 158 -6.31 11.00 2.58
N ARG A 159 -5.90 11.89 3.49
CA ARG A 159 -5.48 11.48 4.83
C ARG A 159 -6.59 10.72 5.56
N ASN A 160 -6.23 9.54 6.07
CA ASN A 160 -7.11 8.64 6.80
C ASN A 160 -8.36 8.17 6.04
N GLN A 161 -8.38 8.32 4.71
CA GLN A 161 -9.48 7.85 3.89
C GLN A 161 -9.23 6.45 3.34
N GLY A 162 -10.30 5.73 3.03
CA GLY A 162 -10.22 4.45 2.31
C GLY A 162 -10.07 4.65 0.80
N GLY A 163 -9.70 3.58 0.11
CA GLY A 163 -9.57 3.55 -1.35
C GLY A 163 -8.13 3.72 -1.84
N PHE A 164 -7.91 3.48 -3.13
CA PHE A 164 -6.63 3.63 -3.84
C PHE A 164 -6.68 4.72 -4.93
N ASP A 165 -7.73 5.53 -4.93
CA ASP A 165 -8.07 6.52 -5.96
C ASP A 165 -7.18 7.78 -5.99
N MET A 166 -6.22 7.93 -5.06
CA MET A 166 -5.22 9.01 -5.08
C MET A 166 -4.36 8.96 -6.35
N ILE A 167 -3.92 7.76 -6.74
CA ILE A 167 -3.12 7.50 -7.94
C ILE A 167 -3.67 6.32 -8.76
N CYS A 168 -4.80 5.73 -8.35
CA CYS A 168 -5.37 4.49 -8.87
C CYS A 168 -4.39 3.30 -8.76
N SER A 169 -4.90 2.10 -9.01
CA SER A 169 -4.08 0.90 -9.05
C SER A 169 -4.27 0.11 -10.34
N GLY A 170 -3.38 -0.85 -10.54
CA GLY A 170 -3.34 -1.74 -11.68
C GLY A 170 -2.76 -3.09 -11.26
N ARG A 171 -2.84 -4.08 -12.16
CA ARG A 171 -2.36 -5.46 -11.92
C ARG A 171 -1.30 -5.89 -12.94
N ASP A 172 -0.72 -4.92 -13.65
CA ASP A 172 0.29 -5.20 -14.66
C ASP A 172 1.50 -5.91 -14.04
N LYS A 173 1.97 -6.95 -14.72
CA LYS A 173 3.20 -7.65 -14.37
C LYS A 173 4.39 -7.04 -15.10
N ILE A 174 5.56 -7.14 -14.49
CA ILE A 174 6.84 -6.74 -15.09
C ILE A 174 7.66 -8.01 -15.28
N GLU A 175 7.56 -8.59 -16.47
CA GLU A 175 8.11 -9.91 -16.80
C GLU A 175 9.05 -9.84 -18.01
N THR A 176 8.78 -8.97 -19.00
CA THR A 176 9.59 -8.91 -20.23
C THR A 176 10.79 -7.97 -20.11
N PRO A 177 11.90 -8.23 -20.82
CA PRO A 177 13.06 -7.33 -20.86
C PRO A 177 12.70 -5.88 -21.24
N GLU A 178 11.72 -5.68 -22.11
CA GLU A 178 11.23 -4.37 -22.52
C GLU A 178 10.52 -3.64 -21.38
N GLN A 179 9.73 -4.36 -20.57
CA GLN A 179 9.05 -3.81 -19.40
C GLN A 179 10.05 -3.41 -18.30
N PHE A 180 11.08 -4.22 -18.06
CA PHE A 180 12.18 -3.83 -17.18
C PHE A 180 12.89 -2.58 -17.68
N LYS A 181 13.26 -2.55 -18.97
CA LYS A 181 13.92 -1.39 -19.59
C LYS A 181 13.09 -0.11 -19.47
N GLN A 182 11.78 -0.19 -19.67
CA GLN A 182 10.85 0.94 -19.49
C GLN A 182 10.84 1.48 -18.05
N ALA A 183 10.84 0.59 -17.06
CA ALA A 183 10.92 0.99 -15.65
C ALA A 183 12.29 1.61 -15.32
N GLU A 184 13.38 1.05 -15.85
CA GLU A 184 14.73 1.59 -15.72
C GLU A 184 14.84 3.00 -16.30
N GLU A 185 14.38 3.20 -17.54
CA GLU A 185 14.38 4.49 -18.22
C GLU A 185 13.61 5.55 -17.43
N THR A 186 12.47 5.18 -16.85
CA THR A 186 11.70 6.07 -15.99
C THR A 186 12.44 6.40 -14.69
N ALA A 187 13.02 5.40 -14.02
CA ALA A 187 13.78 5.62 -12.78
C ALA A 187 15.01 6.51 -13.01
N LEU A 188 15.71 6.35 -14.14
CA LEU A 188 16.84 7.19 -14.54
C LEU A 188 16.39 8.60 -14.92
N LYS A 189 15.33 8.73 -15.72
CA LYS A 189 14.78 10.03 -16.15
C LYS A 189 14.33 10.90 -14.99
N LEU A 190 13.69 10.30 -13.98
CA LEU A 190 13.26 10.98 -12.77
C LEU A 190 14.35 11.01 -11.69
N ASP A 191 15.50 10.37 -11.94
CA ASP A 191 16.63 10.32 -11.03
C ASP A 191 16.21 9.80 -9.63
N LEU A 192 15.41 8.73 -9.60
CA LEU A 192 14.82 8.19 -8.38
C LEU A 192 15.88 7.58 -7.46
N ASP A 193 15.83 7.93 -6.18
CA ASP A 193 16.60 7.27 -5.12
C ASP A 193 15.87 6.02 -4.61
N GLY A 194 14.53 6.03 -4.66
CA GLY A 194 13.72 4.92 -4.18
C GLY A 194 12.40 4.76 -4.94
N LEU A 195 11.90 3.53 -4.96
CA LEU A 195 10.58 3.14 -5.46
C LEU A 195 9.89 2.26 -4.43
N VAL A 196 8.74 2.70 -3.91
CA VAL A 196 7.93 1.92 -2.97
C VAL A 196 6.76 1.28 -3.71
N VAL A 197 6.72 -0.05 -3.72
CA VAL A 197 5.65 -0.85 -4.32
C VAL A 197 4.72 -1.34 -3.23
N ILE A 198 3.49 -0.80 -3.21
CA ILE A 198 2.48 -1.10 -2.19
C ILE A 198 1.50 -2.12 -2.79
N GLY A 199 1.57 -3.37 -2.38
CA GLY A 199 0.82 -4.43 -3.04
C GLY A 199 0.86 -5.79 -2.34
N GLY A 200 0.21 -6.78 -2.95
CA GLY A 200 0.18 -8.17 -2.47
C GLY A 200 1.41 -8.97 -2.86
N ASP A 201 1.30 -10.29 -2.81
CA ASP A 201 2.29 -11.27 -3.27
C ASP A 201 2.74 -11.03 -4.72
N ASP A 202 1.80 -10.91 -5.67
CA ASP A 202 2.10 -10.62 -7.09
C ASP A 202 2.93 -9.33 -7.24
N SER A 203 2.62 -8.32 -6.43
CA SER A 203 3.24 -7.00 -6.53
C SER A 203 4.60 -6.95 -5.85
N ASN A 204 4.78 -7.65 -4.73
CA ASN A 204 6.08 -7.76 -4.08
C ASN A 204 7.02 -8.70 -4.86
N THR A 205 6.47 -9.63 -5.66
CA THR A 205 7.23 -10.37 -6.66
C THR A 205 7.79 -9.43 -7.72
N ASN A 206 6.96 -8.56 -8.33
CA ASN A 206 7.44 -7.50 -9.24
C ASN A 206 8.49 -6.60 -8.58
N ALA A 207 8.28 -6.23 -7.31
CA ALA A 207 9.23 -5.39 -6.57
C ALA A 207 10.59 -6.07 -6.40
N CYS A 208 10.61 -7.36 -6.08
CA CYS A 208 11.84 -8.15 -5.95
C CYS A 208 12.58 -8.27 -7.30
N LEU A 209 11.84 -8.56 -8.38
CA LEU A 209 12.40 -8.64 -9.74
C LEU A 209 12.99 -7.30 -10.19
N LEU A 210 12.30 -6.18 -9.93
CA LEU A 210 12.83 -4.85 -10.20
C LEU A 210 14.06 -4.54 -9.36
N ALA A 211 14.07 -4.91 -8.07
CA ALA A 211 15.22 -4.68 -7.19
C ALA A 211 16.48 -5.39 -7.70
N GLU A 212 16.33 -6.66 -8.11
CA GLU A 212 17.39 -7.48 -8.68
C GLU A 212 17.90 -6.90 -10.00
N ASN A 213 16.99 -6.55 -10.91
CA ASN A 213 17.33 -5.92 -12.19
C ASN A 213 18.09 -4.60 -11.99
N PHE A 214 17.57 -3.69 -11.16
CA PHE A 214 18.22 -2.40 -10.87
C PHE A 214 19.59 -2.61 -10.22
N ARG A 215 19.73 -3.61 -9.35
CA ARG A 215 21.01 -3.94 -8.71
C ARG A 215 22.04 -4.47 -9.69
N SER A 216 21.64 -5.39 -10.58
CA SER A 216 22.53 -5.94 -11.61
C SER A 216 23.10 -4.88 -12.56
N LYS A 217 22.39 -3.74 -12.68
CA LYS A 217 22.79 -2.57 -13.50
C LYS A 217 23.44 -1.45 -12.71
N ASN A 218 23.77 -1.67 -11.43
CA ASN A 218 24.35 -0.68 -10.53
C ASN A 218 23.56 0.64 -10.47
N MET A 219 22.23 0.57 -10.61
CA MET A 219 21.39 1.76 -10.48
C MET A 219 21.35 2.22 -9.02
N LYS A 220 21.24 3.53 -8.81
CA LYS A 220 21.10 4.08 -7.45
C LYS A 220 19.76 3.73 -6.80
N THR A 221 18.71 3.61 -7.61
CA THR A 221 17.33 3.43 -7.18
C THR A 221 17.13 2.16 -6.38
N ARG A 222 16.58 2.28 -5.17
CA ARG A 222 16.24 1.16 -4.30
C ARG A 222 14.75 0.83 -4.41
N VAL A 223 14.40 -0.44 -4.46
CA VAL A 223 12.99 -0.87 -4.54
C VAL A 223 12.59 -1.45 -3.19
N ILE A 224 11.50 -0.96 -2.61
CA ILE A 224 10.97 -1.35 -1.30
C ILE A 224 9.54 -1.85 -1.47
N GLY A 225 9.25 -3.03 -0.94
CA GLY A 225 7.90 -3.60 -0.89
C GLY A 225 7.13 -3.20 0.36
N CYS A 226 5.83 -2.94 0.24
CA CYS A 226 4.94 -2.73 1.38
C CYS A 226 3.78 -3.76 1.34
N PRO A 227 3.59 -4.57 2.42
CA PRO A 227 2.70 -5.73 2.40
C PRO A 227 1.23 -5.33 2.52
N LYS A 228 0.56 -5.24 1.37
CA LYS A 228 -0.86 -4.93 1.25
C LYS A 228 -1.63 -6.18 0.83
N THR A 229 -2.62 -6.62 1.58
CA THR A 229 -3.66 -7.55 1.12
C THR A 229 -4.74 -7.67 2.18
N ILE A 230 -6.00 -7.69 1.74
CA ILE A 230 -7.11 -7.99 2.66
C ILE A 230 -7.21 -9.49 2.93
N ASP A 231 -6.60 -10.32 2.07
CA ASP A 231 -6.69 -11.78 2.14
C ASP A 231 -5.84 -12.35 3.29
N GLY A 232 -4.93 -11.54 3.85
CA GLY A 232 -4.09 -11.94 4.99
C GLY A 232 -3.08 -13.03 4.65
N ASP A 233 -2.75 -13.21 3.38
CA ASP A 233 -1.92 -14.29 2.82
C ASP A 233 -0.45 -13.91 2.60
N LEU A 234 -0.11 -12.62 2.70
CA LEU A 234 1.28 -12.15 2.65
C LEU A 234 1.84 -11.98 4.08
N LYS A 235 2.35 -13.07 4.65
CA LYS A 235 2.85 -13.12 6.03
C LYS A 235 4.16 -13.89 6.17
N CYS A 236 4.97 -13.48 7.14
CA CYS A 236 6.14 -14.20 7.63
C CYS A 236 6.36 -13.85 9.11
N LYS A 237 7.46 -14.34 9.71
CA LYS A 237 7.78 -14.04 11.13
C LYS A 237 7.90 -12.53 11.40
N GLU A 238 8.47 -11.79 10.43
CA GLU A 238 8.69 -10.35 10.50
C GLU A 238 7.47 -9.53 10.05
N VAL A 239 6.59 -10.13 9.24
CA VAL A 239 5.35 -9.52 8.75
C VAL A 239 4.16 -10.34 9.26
N PRO A 240 3.70 -10.10 10.50
CA PRO A 240 2.66 -10.91 11.11
C PRO A 240 1.28 -10.72 10.45
N THR A 241 1.06 -9.55 9.83
CA THR A 241 -0.16 -9.24 9.11
C THR A 241 0.08 -8.24 7.99
N SER A 242 -0.71 -8.34 6.93
CA SER A 242 -0.78 -7.36 5.87
C SER A 242 -1.79 -6.27 6.21
N PHE A 243 -1.53 -5.04 5.76
CA PHE A 243 -2.50 -3.97 6.03
C PHE A 243 -3.77 -4.16 5.19
N GLY A 244 -4.89 -3.73 5.78
CA GLY A 244 -6.23 -3.85 5.21
C GLY A 244 -7.02 -5.09 5.66
N PHE A 245 -6.35 -6.17 6.08
CA PHE A 245 -6.98 -7.38 6.61
C PHE A 245 -7.90 -7.07 7.81
N ASP A 246 -7.40 -6.33 8.80
CA ASP A 246 -8.14 -5.97 10.02
C ASP A 246 -9.45 -5.25 9.71
N THR A 247 -9.39 -4.17 8.92
CA THR A 247 -10.56 -3.36 8.60
C THR A 247 -11.56 -4.14 7.73
N ALA A 248 -11.07 -4.96 6.79
CA ALA A 248 -11.95 -5.79 5.97
C ALA A 248 -12.72 -6.81 6.84
N CYS A 249 -12.01 -7.53 7.72
CA CYS A 249 -12.63 -8.53 8.59
C CYS A 249 -13.63 -7.91 9.57
N LYS A 250 -13.33 -6.74 10.16
CA LYS A 250 -14.28 -6.03 11.04
C LYS A 250 -15.60 -5.70 10.36
N ILE A 251 -15.54 -5.16 9.14
CA ILE A 251 -16.75 -4.82 8.38
C ILE A 251 -17.51 -6.08 7.94
N TYR A 252 -16.81 -7.12 7.50
CA TYR A 252 -17.44 -8.39 7.15
C TYR A 252 -18.11 -9.07 8.35
N ALA A 253 -17.43 -9.12 9.49
CA ALA A 253 -17.97 -9.69 10.73
C ALA A 253 -19.17 -8.90 11.24
N GLU A 254 -19.15 -7.56 11.17
CA GLU A 254 -20.32 -6.73 11.50
C GLU A 254 -21.53 -7.10 10.62
N MET A 255 -21.33 -7.20 9.31
CA MET A 255 -22.40 -7.57 8.38
C MET A 255 -22.94 -8.99 8.62
N ILE A 256 -22.04 -9.96 8.83
CA ILE A 256 -22.41 -11.35 9.14
C ILE A 256 -23.19 -11.40 10.45
N GLY A 257 -22.70 -10.74 11.50
CA GLY A 257 -23.36 -10.68 12.81
C GLY A 257 -24.77 -10.11 12.70
N ASN A 258 -24.96 -9.03 11.94
CA ASN A 258 -26.28 -8.43 11.71
C ASN A 258 -27.25 -9.40 11.02
N VAL A 259 -26.78 -10.12 9.99
CA VAL A 259 -27.58 -11.14 9.30
C VAL A 259 -27.92 -12.32 10.22
N MET A 260 -26.99 -12.74 11.08
CA MET A 260 -27.27 -13.80 12.06
C MET A 260 -28.34 -13.40 13.07
N VAL A 261 -28.33 -12.13 13.52
CA VAL A 261 -29.39 -11.60 14.40
C VAL A 261 -30.74 -11.58 13.70
N ASP A 262 -30.80 -11.20 12.42
CA ASP A 262 -32.03 -11.25 11.62
C ASP A 262 -32.56 -12.69 11.46
N ALA A 263 -31.68 -13.63 11.11
CA ALA A 263 -32.03 -15.04 10.97
C ALA A 263 -32.58 -15.62 12.28
N ARG A 264 -31.93 -15.33 13.42
CA ARG A 264 -32.39 -15.73 14.75
C ARG A 264 -33.74 -15.10 15.12
N SER A 265 -33.97 -13.85 14.71
CA SER A 265 -35.20 -13.12 15.03
C SER A 265 -36.40 -13.62 14.22
N THR A 266 -36.19 -14.06 12.98
CA THR A 266 -37.26 -14.48 12.07
C THR A 266 -37.50 -15.99 12.04
N GLY A 267 -36.49 -16.81 12.37
CA GLY A 267 -36.60 -18.27 12.49
C GLY A 267 -36.88 -19.02 11.18
N LYS A 268 -36.61 -18.41 10.01
CA LYS A 268 -37.01 -18.96 8.70
C LYS A 268 -35.95 -18.92 7.59
N TYR A 269 -34.79 -18.28 7.81
CA TYR A 269 -33.78 -18.08 6.77
C TYR A 269 -32.47 -18.82 7.08
N TYR A 270 -31.88 -19.35 6.01
CA TYR A 270 -30.50 -19.80 5.97
C TYR A 270 -29.74 -18.87 5.03
N HIS A 271 -28.76 -18.14 5.56
CA HIS A 271 -27.96 -17.20 4.77
C HIS A 271 -26.63 -17.84 4.36
N PHE A 272 -26.33 -17.75 3.07
CA PHE A 272 -25.05 -18.16 2.51
C PHE A 272 -24.23 -16.90 2.22
N VAL A 273 -23.17 -16.67 3.01
CA VAL A 273 -22.30 -15.50 2.88
C VAL A 273 -20.97 -15.94 2.27
N ARG A 274 -20.71 -15.52 1.03
CA ARG A 274 -19.41 -15.72 0.38
C ARG A 274 -18.52 -14.50 0.62
N LEU A 275 -17.38 -14.71 1.24
CA LEU A 275 -16.38 -13.67 1.51
C LEU A 275 -15.34 -13.58 0.39
N MET A 276 -14.65 -12.44 0.33
CA MET A 276 -13.38 -12.35 -0.40
C MET A 276 -12.33 -13.22 0.32
N GLY A 277 -11.17 -13.39 -0.31
CA GLY A 277 -10.20 -14.42 0.08
C GLY A 277 -9.96 -15.34 -1.12
N ARG A 278 -8.92 -15.06 -1.89
CA ARG A 278 -8.64 -15.74 -3.16
C ARG A 278 -8.22 -17.19 -2.96
N ALA A 279 -7.13 -17.38 -2.22
CA ALA A 279 -6.45 -18.67 -2.10
C ALA A 279 -6.47 -19.23 -0.68
N ALA A 280 -6.61 -18.37 0.33
CA ALA A 280 -6.58 -18.74 1.74
C ALA A 280 -7.89 -18.36 2.46
N SER A 281 -8.25 -19.13 3.49
CA SER A 281 -9.48 -18.92 4.27
C SER A 281 -9.28 -18.00 5.48
N HIS A 282 -8.22 -17.18 5.52
CA HIS A 282 -7.95 -16.32 6.68
C HIS A 282 -9.09 -15.36 7.01
N ILE A 283 -9.69 -14.72 6.00
CA ILE A 283 -10.86 -13.84 6.21
C ILE A 283 -12.05 -14.64 6.75
N THR A 284 -12.32 -15.81 6.16
CA THR A 284 -13.41 -16.70 6.59
C THR A 284 -13.24 -17.13 8.03
N LEU A 285 -12.03 -17.58 8.40
CA LEU A 285 -11.72 -18.01 9.75
C LEU A 285 -11.85 -16.86 10.75
N GLU A 286 -11.30 -15.69 10.43
CA GLU A 286 -11.39 -14.51 11.30
C GLU A 286 -12.85 -14.08 11.52
N CYS A 287 -13.65 -14.01 10.46
CA CYS A 287 -15.07 -13.67 10.59
C CYS A 287 -15.83 -14.72 11.40
N ALA A 288 -15.55 -16.02 11.18
CA ALA A 288 -16.17 -17.11 11.91
C ALA A 288 -15.86 -17.05 13.41
N LEU A 289 -14.62 -16.75 13.78
CA LEU A 289 -14.21 -16.58 15.18
C LEU A 289 -14.87 -15.36 15.85
N GLN A 290 -15.17 -14.31 15.08
CA GLN A 290 -15.85 -13.13 15.61
C GLN A 290 -17.37 -13.31 15.75
N THR A 291 -18.02 -14.09 14.88
CA THR A 291 -19.49 -14.15 14.82
C THR A 291 -20.09 -15.49 15.22
N HIS A 292 -19.31 -16.56 15.29
CA HIS A 292 -19.73 -17.93 15.62
C HIS A 292 -20.89 -18.45 14.73
N PRO A 293 -20.73 -18.46 13.39
CA PRO A 293 -21.76 -18.95 12.48
C PRO A 293 -21.99 -20.46 12.67
N ASN A 294 -23.16 -20.95 12.26
CA ASN A 294 -23.51 -22.38 12.39
C ASN A 294 -22.57 -23.29 11.57
N ILE A 295 -22.13 -22.82 10.40
CA ILE A 295 -21.23 -23.54 9.49
C ILE A 295 -20.21 -22.54 8.95
N SER A 296 -18.94 -22.93 8.94
CA SER A 296 -17.86 -22.26 8.20
C SER A 296 -17.13 -23.30 7.38
N ILE A 297 -16.86 -23.00 6.12
CA ILE A 297 -16.10 -23.88 5.22
C ILE A 297 -14.69 -23.32 5.10
N ILE A 298 -13.70 -24.11 5.49
CA ILE A 298 -12.28 -23.77 5.41
C ILE A 298 -11.69 -24.52 4.22
N GLY A 299 -11.15 -23.80 3.24
CA GLY A 299 -10.64 -24.40 2.01
C GLY A 299 -9.37 -25.24 2.20
N GLU A 300 -8.62 -25.00 3.28
CA GLU A 300 -7.41 -25.73 3.64
C GLU A 300 -7.65 -27.02 4.44
N GLU A 301 -8.87 -27.24 4.96
CA GLU A 301 -9.28 -28.47 5.68
C GLU A 301 -9.69 -29.57 4.69
#